data_AF-A0A1D1Z7Q7-F1
#
_entry.id   AF-A0A1D1Z7Q7-F1
#
_cell.length_a   1.000
_cell.length_b   1.000
_cell.length_c   1.000
_cell.angle_alpha   90.00
_cell.angle_beta   90.00
_cell.angle_gamma   90.00
#
_symmetry.space_group_name_H-M   'P 1'
#
loop_
_entity.id
_entity.type
_entity.pdbx_description
1 polymer ?
#
loop_
_entity_poly.entity_id
_entity_poly.type
_entity_poly.pdbx_seq_one_letter_code
_entity_poly.pdbx_strand_id
1 'polypeptide(L)'
;MAGCLRVLALLSLVCLCLSPSVGAAAVAPIDLDAHRSAALEMFLPTGGSFGSLEETYEALKTFQILGVEKGADVSQATCPLVSESLGSSSSKPRDLFNALRVNNVLGCEFDANVLEDVISKLQASVNGVTSLLDLYYTVESLVLIKEKGSTVVLADADGIFHTIKSLSQSDGRWRYNTNGDEASFYAAGLALEALAGVITLSTTEIDQSMISVVKNDIAKLFDGIESYDDGTLYFDEKKVDAREYRGPLSTTSSVVRGVAAFATVSSGKLNVPKDKIVGLAKFFLGIGIPGSSKDLFYQIDSLSCLENNRFAVPLILSLPETVLSATSKDQIKVKVTTVFGSPSPPLTVKLVRVLNSDSKDIPALEGKELKFDSESSSHSLDITSLNVDVGKYSLVFEILLHESEHANIHATGGHAQMQVVVTGFIKIDGAEIAVLDTDVESVESKKLDLSNENDVSLSANHLQKLRLSFQLKTPLGHAFKPHQVC
;
A
#
# COMPACT_ATOMS: atom_id res chain seq x y z
N MET A 1 53.24 4.68 33.09
CA MET A 1 52.71 4.94 31.73
C MET A 1 52.28 3.62 31.10
N ALA A 2 50.98 3.29 31.16
CA ALA A 2 50.30 2.20 30.41
C ALA A 2 48.84 1.98 30.88
N GLY A 3 48.36 2.67 31.93
CA GLY A 3 47.00 2.48 32.48
C GLY A 3 45.93 3.49 32.06
N CYS A 4 46.30 4.69 31.62
CA CYS A 4 45.33 5.78 31.36
C CYS A 4 44.75 5.83 29.94
N LEU A 5 45.18 4.97 29.01
CA LEU A 5 44.72 5.04 27.62
C LEU A 5 43.50 4.14 27.29
N ARG A 6 43.02 3.34 28.24
CA ARG A 6 41.92 2.39 28.01
C ARG A 6 40.52 2.88 28.42
N VAL A 7 40.42 3.97 29.17
CA VAL A 7 39.12 4.50 29.64
C VAL A 7 38.51 5.47 28.62
N LEU A 8 39.31 6.12 27.78
CA LEU A 8 38.83 7.02 26.71
C LEU A 8 38.38 6.30 25.42
N ALA A 9 38.72 5.01 25.25
CA ALA A 9 38.34 4.23 24.07
C ALA A 9 36.99 3.49 24.23
N LEU A 10 36.43 3.43 25.45
CA LEU A 10 35.12 2.78 25.68
C LEU A 10 33.93 3.75 25.56
N LEU A 11 34.17 5.05 25.45
CA LEU A 11 33.12 6.06 25.24
C LEU A 11 32.78 6.31 23.77
N SER A 12 33.51 5.70 22.83
CA SER A 12 33.32 5.86 21.38
C SER A 12 32.64 4.65 20.70
N LEU A 13 32.17 3.65 21.46
CA LEU A 13 31.57 2.44 20.91
C LEU A 13 30.20 2.10 21.54
N VAL A 14 29.32 3.09 21.64
CA VAL A 14 27.88 2.86 21.85
C VAL A 14 27.13 3.68 20.79
N CYS A 15 27.13 3.17 19.56
CA CYS A 15 26.25 3.64 18.51
C CYS A 15 25.82 2.41 17.69
N LEU A 16 24.53 2.38 17.35
CA LEU A 16 23.80 1.33 16.63
C LEU A 16 23.37 0.09 17.42
N CYS A 17 22.41 0.29 18.32
CA CYS A 17 21.25 -0.60 18.44
C CYS A 17 20.03 0.28 18.77
N LEU A 18 19.70 1.21 17.88
CA LEU A 18 18.33 1.72 17.83
C LEU A 18 17.50 0.59 17.23
N SER A 19 16.82 -0.17 18.07
CA SER A 19 15.68 -0.94 17.63
C SER A 19 14.73 0.03 16.92
N PRO A 20 14.28 -0.25 15.69
CA PRO A 20 13.16 0.49 15.16
C PRO A 20 11.97 0.12 16.06
N SER A 21 11.63 1.02 16.99
CA SER A 21 10.24 1.08 17.43
C SER A 21 9.44 1.15 16.13
N VAL A 22 8.55 0.19 15.93
CA VAL A 22 7.66 0.08 14.77
C VAL A 22 6.84 1.37 14.70
N GLY A 23 7.44 2.41 14.12
CA GLY A 23 6.70 3.51 13.53
C GLY A 23 6.04 2.92 12.31
N ALA A 24 4.75 3.21 12.12
CA ALA A 24 4.06 2.86 10.89
C ALA A 24 4.98 3.20 9.71
N ALA A 25 5.35 2.20 8.92
CA ALA A 25 6.21 2.40 7.76
C ALA A 25 5.58 3.52 6.94
N ALA A 26 6.35 4.57 6.65
CA ALA A 26 5.83 5.68 5.86
C ALA A 26 5.39 5.10 4.52
N VAL A 27 4.08 5.14 4.24
CA VAL A 27 3.53 4.62 3.00
C VAL A 27 4.11 5.45 1.85
N ALA A 28 4.85 4.77 0.98
CA ALA A 28 5.42 5.34 -0.24
C ALA A 28 4.84 4.61 -1.45
N PRO A 29 4.86 5.23 -2.64
CA PRO A 29 4.64 4.51 -3.90
C PRO A 29 5.58 3.32 -4.02
N ILE A 30 5.25 2.36 -4.89
CA ILE A 30 6.13 1.20 -5.06
C ILE A 30 7.53 1.64 -5.51
N ASP A 31 8.55 1.03 -4.93
CA ASP A 31 9.92 1.15 -5.44
C ASP A 31 10.03 0.28 -6.69
N LEU A 32 9.91 0.91 -7.86
CA LEU A 32 9.81 0.20 -9.13
C LEU A 32 11.05 -0.68 -9.39
N ASP A 33 12.25 -0.23 -9.02
CA ASP A 33 13.49 -1.00 -9.26
C ASP A 33 13.61 -2.18 -8.30
N ALA A 34 13.22 -1.99 -7.04
CA ALA A 34 13.20 -3.08 -6.07
C ALA A 34 12.13 -4.14 -6.43
N HIS A 35 10.93 -3.71 -6.87
CA HIS A 35 9.87 -4.62 -7.30
C HIS A 35 10.21 -5.34 -8.61
N ARG A 36 10.88 -4.69 -9.56
CA ARG A 36 11.41 -5.32 -10.77
C ARG A 36 12.42 -6.41 -10.43
N SER A 37 13.34 -6.11 -9.52
CA SER A 37 14.36 -7.06 -9.06
C SER A 37 13.71 -8.27 -8.38
N ALA A 38 12.78 -8.02 -7.46
CA ALA A 38 12.03 -9.08 -6.79
C ALA A 38 11.22 -9.94 -7.77
N ALA A 39 10.56 -9.33 -8.77
CA ALA A 39 9.82 -10.07 -9.78
C ALA A 39 10.72 -11.03 -10.56
N LEU A 40 11.92 -10.60 -10.94
CA LEU A 40 12.90 -11.44 -11.65
C LEU A 40 13.43 -12.60 -10.78
N GLU A 41 13.59 -12.37 -9.48
CA GLU A 41 14.04 -13.40 -8.54
C GLU A 41 12.94 -14.42 -8.19
N MET A 42 11.68 -13.98 -8.10
CA MET A 42 10.55 -14.82 -7.70
C MET A 42 9.96 -15.61 -8.86
N PHE A 43 9.92 -15.02 -10.06
CA PHE A 43 9.41 -15.66 -11.27
C PHE A 43 10.56 -16.25 -12.10
N LEU A 44 11.19 -17.31 -11.59
CA LEU A 44 12.22 -18.06 -12.31
C LEU A 44 11.60 -19.19 -13.15
N PRO A 45 11.71 -19.13 -14.49
CA PRO A 45 11.21 -20.21 -15.34
C PRO A 45 12.07 -21.46 -15.17
N THR A 46 11.43 -22.63 -15.09
CA THR A 46 12.11 -23.93 -15.09
C THR A 46 11.98 -24.54 -16.48
N GLY A 47 13.09 -24.70 -17.20
CA GLY A 47 13.06 -25.19 -18.58
C GLY A 47 12.34 -24.23 -19.56
N GLY A 48 12.36 -22.92 -19.27
CA GLY A 48 11.71 -21.90 -20.09
C GLY A 48 10.21 -21.70 -19.83
N SER A 49 9.57 -22.53 -19.01
CA SER A 49 8.15 -22.39 -18.63
C SER A 49 7.99 -22.12 -17.13
N PHE A 50 6.86 -21.52 -16.75
CA PHE A 50 6.39 -21.53 -15.36
C PHE A 50 5.58 -22.80 -15.10
N GLY A 51 5.37 -23.17 -13.83
CA GLY A 51 4.83 -24.48 -13.44
C GLY A 51 3.42 -24.77 -13.96
N SER A 52 2.64 -23.74 -14.26
CA SER A 52 1.31 -23.83 -14.87
C SER A 52 0.99 -22.61 -15.73
N LEU A 53 -0.05 -22.67 -16.59
CA LEU A 53 -0.53 -21.51 -17.35
C LEU A 53 -1.05 -20.37 -16.44
N GLU A 54 -1.54 -20.70 -15.24
CA GLU A 54 -1.91 -19.70 -14.23
C GLU A 54 -0.68 -18.91 -13.77
N GLU A 55 0.35 -19.62 -13.29
CA GLU A 55 1.63 -19.01 -12.87
C GLU A 55 2.31 -18.25 -14.02
N THR A 56 2.25 -18.78 -15.24
CA THR A 56 2.77 -18.10 -16.42
C THR A 56 2.08 -16.77 -16.66
N TYR A 57 0.74 -16.72 -16.54
CA TYR A 57 0.03 -15.47 -16.66
C TYR A 57 0.40 -14.50 -15.53
N GLU A 58 0.45 -14.97 -14.28
CA GLU A 58 0.81 -14.15 -13.11
C GLU A 58 2.19 -13.49 -13.32
N ALA A 59 3.17 -14.25 -13.80
CA ALA A 59 4.51 -13.75 -14.14
C ALA A 59 4.46 -12.70 -15.26
N LEU A 60 3.85 -13.05 -16.40
CA LEU A 60 3.80 -12.20 -17.58
C LEU A 60 3.07 -10.88 -17.32
N LYS A 61 1.95 -10.92 -16.57
CA LYS A 61 1.18 -9.74 -16.20
C LYS A 61 1.97 -8.84 -15.26
N THR A 62 2.66 -9.43 -14.27
CA THR A 62 3.53 -8.70 -13.34
C THR A 62 4.66 -7.99 -14.11
N PHE A 63 5.35 -8.69 -15.00
CA PHE A 63 6.40 -8.12 -15.84
C PHE A 63 5.88 -7.00 -16.75
N GLN A 64 4.71 -7.18 -17.36
CA GLN A 64 4.07 -6.15 -18.18
C GLN A 64 3.81 -4.86 -17.38
N ILE A 65 3.26 -4.97 -16.18
CA ILE A 65 2.95 -3.81 -15.33
C ILE A 65 4.23 -3.09 -14.88
N LEU A 66 5.26 -3.85 -14.48
CA LEU A 66 6.53 -3.29 -14.01
C LEU A 66 7.45 -2.81 -15.13
N GLY A 67 7.13 -3.11 -16.40
CA GLY A 67 7.97 -2.81 -17.55
C GLY A 67 9.26 -3.64 -17.58
N VAL A 68 9.19 -4.90 -17.14
CA VAL A 68 10.27 -5.89 -17.25
C VAL A 68 10.17 -6.59 -18.60
N GLU A 69 11.29 -6.68 -19.34
CA GLU A 69 11.32 -7.41 -20.60
C GLU A 69 11.16 -8.93 -20.36
N LYS A 70 10.26 -9.56 -21.12
CA LYS A 70 10.10 -11.01 -21.11
C LYS A 70 11.22 -11.69 -21.91
N GLY A 71 11.75 -12.80 -21.40
CA GLY A 71 12.71 -13.63 -22.13
C GLY A 71 12.06 -14.27 -23.36
N ALA A 72 12.77 -14.31 -24.50
CA ALA A 72 12.29 -14.92 -25.74
C ALA A 72 11.91 -16.41 -25.56
N ASP A 73 12.65 -17.12 -24.71
CA ASP A 73 12.47 -18.55 -24.41
C ASP A 73 11.10 -18.88 -23.80
N VAL A 74 10.49 -17.92 -23.08
CA VAL A 74 9.17 -18.11 -22.45
C VAL A 74 8.09 -18.36 -23.50
N SER A 75 8.15 -17.64 -24.62
CA SER A 75 7.14 -17.81 -25.68
C SER A 75 7.29 -19.18 -26.37
N GLN A 76 8.53 -19.62 -26.61
CA GLN A 76 8.81 -20.90 -27.26
C GLN A 76 8.35 -22.09 -26.42
N ALA A 77 8.54 -22.04 -25.09
CA ALA A 77 8.12 -23.11 -24.19
C ALA A 77 6.61 -23.09 -23.88
N THR A 78 6.00 -21.90 -23.82
CA THR A 78 4.61 -21.75 -23.36
C THR A 78 3.57 -21.90 -24.46
N CYS A 79 3.85 -21.40 -25.68
CA CYS A 79 2.86 -21.44 -26.75
C CYS A 79 2.37 -22.86 -27.12
N PRO A 80 3.20 -23.91 -27.12
CA PRO A 80 2.72 -25.28 -27.30
C PRO A 80 1.69 -25.70 -26.25
N LEU A 81 1.88 -25.32 -24.99
CA LEU A 81 0.95 -25.62 -23.88
C LEU A 81 -0.38 -24.88 -24.03
N VAL A 82 -0.32 -23.63 -24.52
CA VAL A 82 -1.52 -22.85 -24.87
C VAL A 82 -2.29 -23.57 -25.97
N SER A 83 -1.63 -23.94 -27.06
CA SER A 83 -2.27 -24.63 -28.19
C SER A 83 -2.84 -26.00 -27.79
N GLU A 84 -2.14 -26.75 -26.93
CA GLU A 84 -2.64 -28.02 -26.37
C GLU A 84 -3.91 -27.81 -25.52
N SER A 85 -3.90 -26.81 -24.65
CA SER A 85 -5.04 -26.51 -23.77
C SER A 85 -6.26 -26.03 -24.57
N LEU A 86 -6.07 -25.19 -25.59
CA LEU A 86 -7.15 -24.71 -26.45
C LEU A 86 -7.68 -25.80 -27.40
N GLY A 87 -6.80 -26.67 -27.93
CA GLY A 87 -7.18 -27.74 -28.85
C GLY A 87 -7.76 -28.99 -28.18
N SER A 88 -7.64 -29.13 -26.86
CA SER A 88 -8.13 -30.31 -26.15
C SER A 88 -9.64 -30.27 -25.90
N SER A 89 -10.32 -31.32 -26.32
CA SER A 89 -11.75 -31.52 -26.07
C SER A 89 -12.08 -31.69 -24.58
N SER A 90 -11.12 -32.13 -23.76
CA SER A 90 -11.29 -32.37 -22.32
C SER A 90 -11.03 -31.14 -21.44
N SER A 91 -10.55 -30.03 -22.00
CA SER A 91 -10.22 -28.82 -21.24
C SER A 91 -11.44 -28.26 -20.51
N LYS A 92 -11.29 -27.93 -19.24
CA LYS A 92 -12.33 -27.29 -18.43
C LYS A 92 -12.33 -25.78 -18.68
N PRO A 93 -13.39 -25.04 -18.30
CA PRO A 93 -13.43 -23.58 -18.42
C PRO A 93 -12.21 -22.88 -17.80
N ARG A 94 -11.73 -23.34 -16.64
CA ARG A 94 -10.52 -22.81 -15.99
C ARG A 94 -9.26 -22.96 -16.85
N ASP A 95 -9.09 -24.10 -17.52
CA ASP A 95 -7.91 -24.38 -18.34
C ASP A 95 -7.91 -23.46 -19.57
N LEU A 96 -9.07 -23.35 -20.23
CA LEU A 96 -9.27 -22.43 -21.37
C LEU A 96 -9.05 -20.97 -20.96
N PHE A 97 -9.54 -20.56 -19.80
CA PHE A 97 -9.34 -19.22 -19.27
C PHE A 97 -7.86 -18.90 -19.08
N ASN A 98 -7.10 -19.77 -18.41
CA ASN A 98 -5.67 -19.56 -18.21
C ASN A 98 -4.89 -19.55 -19.54
N ALA A 99 -5.23 -20.44 -20.48
CA ALA A 99 -4.63 -20.45 -21.81
C ALA A 99 -4.88 -19.16 -22.59
N LEU A 100 -6.12 -18.66 -22.58
CA LEU A 100 -6.50 -17.40 -23.25
C LEU A 100 -5.83 -16.18 -22.64
N ARG A 101 -5.72 -16.13 -21.30
CA ARG A 101 -5.03 -15.07 -20.58
C ARG A 101 -3.55 -14.99 -20.96
N VAL A 102 -2.85 -16.13 -20.95
CA VAL A 102 -1.45 -16.22 -21.40
C VAL A 102 -1.34 -15.79 -22.86
N ASN A 103 -2.23 -16.30 -23.72
CA ASN A 103 -2.24 -15.95 -25.12
C ASN A 103 -2.48 -14.45 -25.36
N ASN A 104 -3.26 -13.78 -24.50
CA ASN A 104 -3.49 -12.34 -24.64
C ASN A 104 -2.17 -11.55 -24.55
N VAL A 105 -1.23 -12.04 -23.74
CA VAL A 105 0.10 -11.41 -23.55
C VAL A 105 1.16 -11.92 -24.52
N LEU A 106 1.13 -13.21 -24.88
CA LEU A 106 2.15 -13.82 -25.74
C LEU A 106 1.85 -13.72 -27.24
N GLY A 107 0.57 -13.71 -27.63
CA GLY A 107 0.16 -13.72 -29.04
C GLY A 107 0.58 -15.01 -29.76
N CYS A 108 0.37 -16.17 -29.11
CA CYS A 108 0.65 -17.47 -29.71
C CYS A 108 -0.24 -17.73 -30.93
N GLU A 109 0.34 -18.33 -31.96
CA GLU A 109 -0.38 -18.69 -33.19
C GLU A 109 -1.07 -20.05 -33.05
N PHE A 110 -2.34 -20.13 -33.43
CA PHE A 110 -3.10 -21.37 -33.55
C PHE A 110 -4.15 -21.26 -34.66
N ASP A 111 -4.66 -22.41 -35.08
CA ASP A 111 -5.65 -22.53 -36.16
C ASP A 111 -6.97 -21.82 -35.79
N ALA A 112 -7.53 -21.05 -36.72
CA ALA A 112 -8.78 -20.33 -36.51
C ALA A 112 -9.95 -21.25 -36.13
N ASN A 113 -9.97 -22.49 -36.64
CA ASN A 113 -10.99 -23.48 -36.32
C ASN A 113 -10.95 -23.86 -34.82
N VAL A 114 -9.76 -23.88 -34.21
CA VAL A 114 -9.61 -24.14 -32.77
C VAL A 114 -10.27 -23.02 -31.96
N LEU A 115 -10.16 -21.77 -32.42
CA LEU A 115 -10.82 -20.65 -31.75
C LEU A 115 -12.35 -20.74 -31.84
N GLU A 116 -12.87 -21.08 -33.01
CA GLU A 116 -14.32 -21.26 -33.23
C GLU A 116 -14.90 -22.40 -32.37
N ASP A 117 -14.17 -23.52 -32.27
CA ASP A 117 -14.52 -24.63 -31.40
C ASP A 117 -14.52 -24.22 -29.92
N VAL A 118 -13.52 -23.46 -29.48
CA VAL A 118 -13.44 -22.92 -28.10
C VAL A 118 -14.60 -21.97 -27.82
N ILE A 119 -14.93 -21.04 -28.73
CA ILE A 119 -16.08 -20.12 -28.59
C ILE A 119 -17.37 -20.93 -28.42
N SER A 120 -17.60 -21.91 -29.29
CA SER A 120 -18.80 -22.76 -29.27
C SER A 120 -18.92 -23.54 -27.96
N LYS A 121 -17.81 -24.11 -27.47
CA LYS A 121 -17.75 -24.84 -26.20
C LYS A 121 -18.02 -23.94 -25.00
N LEU A 122 -17.45 -22.74 -24.98
CA LEU A 122 -17.66 -21.76 -23.92
C LEU A 122 -19.12 -21.29 -23.91
N GLN A 123 -19.68 -20.90 -25.06
CA GLN A 123 -21.10 -20.50 -25.17
C GLN A 123 -22.06 -21.61 -24.72
N ALA A 124 -21.79 -22.86 -25.10
CA ALA A 124 -22.57 -24.00 -24.62
C ALA A 124 -22.47 -24.19 -23.09
N SER A 125 -21.30 -23.88 -22.52
CA SER A 125 -21.03 -24.01 -21.08
C SER A 125 -21.67 -22.93 -20.23
N VAL A 126 -22.10 -21.79 -20.78
CA VAL A 126 -22.78 -20.74 -20.00
C VAL A 126 -24.22 -21.14 -19.64
N ASN A 127 -24.87 -21.97 -20.47
CA ASN A 127 -26.28 -22.33 -20.30
C ASN A 127 -26.47 -23.32 -19.14
N GLY A 128 -27.22 -22.91 -18.11
CA GLY A 128 -27.60 -23.78 -17.00
C GLY A 128 -26.55 -23.95 -15.89
N VAL A 129 -25.47 -23.15 -15.92
CA VAL A 129 -24.45 -23.15 -14.87
C VAL A 129 -24.86 -22.26 -13.69
N THR A 130 -24.82 -22.84 -12.49
CA THR A 130 -25.11 -22.13 -11.23
C THR A 130 -23.85 -21.89 -10.38
N SER A 131 -22.68 -22.30 -10.88
CA SER A 131 -21.37 -22.13 -10.24
C SER A 131 -20.77 -20.80 -10.65
N LEU A 132 -20.47 -19.95 -9.67
CA LEU A 132 -19.85 -18.65 -9.91
C LEU A 132 -18.50 -18.78 -10.60
N LEU A 133 -17.68 -19.76 -10.21
CA LEU A 133 -16.35 -19.96 -10.78
C LEU A 133 -16.42 -20.33 -12.25
N ASP A 134 -17.35 -21.23 -12.61
CA ASP A 134 -17.52 -21.64 -13.99
C ASP A 134 -18.06 -20.49 -14.84
N LEU A 135 -19.03 -19.72 -14.33
CA LEU A 135 -19.51 -18.49 -14.99
C LEU A 135 -18.38 -17.48 -15.18
N TYR A 136 -17.58 -17.23 -14.15
CA TYR A 136 -16.44 -16.33 -14.22
C TYR A 136 -15.42 -16.77 -15.29
N TYR A 137 -14.96 -18.02 -15.24
CA TYR A 137 -14.00 -18.51 -16.23
C TYR A 137 -14.56 -18.47 -17.64
N THR A 138 -15.81 -18.89 -17.84
CA THR A 138 -16.41 -18.94 -19.17
C THR A 138 -16.67 -17.55 -19.75
N VAL A 139 -17.26 -16.64 -18.97
CA VAL A 139 -17.56 -15.26 -19.42
C VAL A 139 -16.27 -14.51 -19.70
N GLU A 140 -15.31 -14.54 -18.79
CA GLU A 140 -14.06 -13.81 -18.98
C GLU A 140 -13.21 -14.38 -20.12
N SER A 141 -13.26 -15.70 -20.36
CA SER A 141 -12.68 -16.29 -21.58
C SER A 141 -13.28 -15.69 -22.85
N LEU A 142 -14.61 -15.53 -22.91
CA LEU A 142 -15.29 -14.93 -24.06
C LEU A 142 -14.93 -13.45 -24.22
N VAL A 143 -14.76 -12.70 -23.12
CA VAL A 143 -14.26 -11.31 -23.14
C VAL A 143 -12.86 -11.25 -23.76
N LEU A 144 -11.92 -12.08 -23.30
CA LEU A 144 -10.55 -12.12 -23.83
C LEU A 144 -10.51 -12.42 -25.33
N ILE A 145 -11.39 -13.31 -25.82
CA ILE A 145 -11.52 -13.61 -27.25
C ILE A 145 -12.07 -12.39 -28.02
N LYS A 146 -13.06 -11.69 -27.47
CA LYS A 146 -13.61 -10.46 -28.05
C LYS A 146 -12.58 -9.34 -28.15
N GLU A 147 -11.75 -9.14 -27.13
CA GLU A 147 -10.68 -8.15 -27.12
C GLU A 147 -9.62 -8.38 -28.21
N LYS A 148 -9.46 -9.63 -28.67
CA LYS A 148 -8.61 -9.99 -29.82
C LYS A 148 -9.27 -9.76 -31.18
N GLY A 149 -10.46 -9.16 -31.22
CA GLY A 149 -11.16 -8.78 -32.45
C GLY A 149 -12.18 -9.81 -32.96
N SER A 150 -12.41 -10.89 -32.23
CA SER A 150 -13.45 -11.86 -32.59
C SER A 150 -14.84 -11.32 -32.26
N THR A 151 -15.83 -11.64 -33.09
CA THR A 151 -17.22 -11.26 -32.80
C THR A 151 -17.85 -12.27 -31.86
N VAL A 152 -17.87 -11.95 -30.57
CA VAL A 152 -18.45 -12.79 -29.51
C VAL A 152 -19.52 -12.03 -28.75
N VAL A 153 -20.67 -12.69 -28.56
CA VAL A 153 -21.81 -12.16 -27.81
C VAL A 153 -22.47 -13.26 -26.96
N LEU A 154 -23.14 -12.86 -25.89
CA LEU A 154 -23.99 -13.73 -25.09
C LEU A 154 -25.44 -13.62 -25.57
N ALA A 155 -26.06 -14.75 -25.89
CA ALA A 155 -27.44 -14.79 -26.36
C ALA A 155 -28.47 -14.46 -25.26
N ASP A 156 -28.19 -14.86 -24.01
CA ASP A 156 -29.03 -14.61 -22.83
C ASP A 156 -28.26 -13.80 -21.77
N ALA A 157 -27.74 -12.63 -22.16
CA ALA A 157 -26.95 -11.80 -21.25
C ALA A 157 -27.73 -11.40 -19.99
N ASP A 158 -29.02 -11.07 -20.12
CA ASP A 158 -29.89 -10.72 -18.99
C ASP A 158 -30.08 -11.89 -18.02
N GLY A 159 -30.38 -13.11 -18.52
CA GLY A 159 -30.54 -14.30 -17.69
C GLY A 159 -29.26 -14.68 -16.95
N ILE A 160 -28.10 -14.55 -17.61
CA ILE A 160 -26.80 -14.80 -16.99
C ILE A 160 -26.50 -13.75 -15.92
N PHE A 161 -26.77 -12.48 -16.20
CA PHE A 161 -26.61 -11.39 -15.23
C PHE A 161 -27.47 -11.65 -14.00
N HIS A 162 -28.74 -12.01 -14.18
CA HIS A 162 -29.65 -12.39 -13.10
C HIS A 162 -29.13 -13.59 -12.29
N THR A 163 -28.58 -14.60 -12.96
CA THR A 163 -28.02 -15.79 -12.31
C THR A 163 -26.86 -15.41 -11.40
N ILE A 164 -25.88 -14.64 -11.88
CA ILE A 164 -24.74 -14.17 -11.06
C ILE A 164 -25.24 -13.27 -9.92
N LYS A 165 -26.18 -12.36 -10.20
CA LYS A 165 -26.76 -11.47 -9.19
C LYS A 165 -27.49 -12.25 -8.09
N SER A 166 -28.15 -13.35 -8.41
CA SER A 166 -28.88 -14.17 -7.43
C SER A 166 -27.99 -14.75 -6.31
N LEU A 167 -26.67 -14.84 -6.55
CA LEU A 167 -25.68 -15.32 -5.59
C LEU A 167 -25.26 -14.25 -4.56
N SER A 168 -25.58 -12.97 -4.83
CA SER A 168 -25.31 -11.85 -3.93
C SER A 168 -26.08 -11.95 -2.62
N GLN A 169 -25.47 -11.46 -1.53
CA GLN A 169 -26.11 -11.31 -0.23
C GLN A 169 -26.31 -9.83 0.10
N SER A 170 -27.17 -9.55 1.09
CA SER A 170 -27.52 -8.19 1.51
C SER A 170 -26.36 -7.38 2.11
N ASP A 171 -25.29 -8.06 2.52
CA ASP A 171 -24.05 -7.45 3.02
C ASP A 171 -23.02 -7.20 1.91
N GLY A 172 -23.38 -7.43 0.65
CA GLY A 172 -22.51 -7.27 -0.50
C GLY A 172 -21.51 -8.41 -0.69
N ARG A 173 -21.56 -9.51 0.07
CA ARG A 173 -20.76 -10.71 -0.23
C ARG A 173 -21.48 -11.62 -1.22
N TRP A 174 -20.74 -12.49 -1.92
CA TRP A 174 -21.29 -13.43 -2.91
C TRP A 174 -21.03 -14.87 -2.53
N ARG A 175 -21.98 -15.75 -2.84
CA ARG A 175 -21.79 -17.20 -2.75
C ARG A 175 -21.15 -17.75 -4.03
N TYR A 176 -20.47 -18.88 -3.90
CA TYR A 176 -19.99 -19.63 -5.06
C TYR A 176 -21.09 -20.42 -5.78
N ASN A 177 -22.16 -20.79 -5.07
CA ASN A 177 -23.32 -21.48 -5.62
C ASN A 177 -24.57 -21.27 -4.73
N THR A 178 -25.70 -21.80 -5.18
CA THR A 178 -26.99 -21.73 -4.49
C THR A 178 -27.14 -22.72 -3.33
N ASN A 179 -26.23 -23.68 -3.18
CA ASN A 179 -26.41 -24.86 -2.31
C ASN A 179 -25.93 -24.64 -0.87
N GLY A 180 -25.86 -23.39 -0.42
CA GLY A 180 -25.55 -23.05 0.97
C GLY A 180 -24.07 -22.82 1.28
N ASP A 181 -23.22 -22.69 0.26
CA ASP A 181 -21.86 -22.19 0.48
C ASP A 181 -21.91 -20.79 1.10
N GLU A 182 -20.99 -20.52 2.03
CA GLU A 182 -20.90 -19.21 2.66
C GLU A 182 -20.52 -18.13 1.66
N ALA A 183 -21.10 -16.96 1.85
CA ALA A 183 -20.77 -15.81 1.04
C ALA A 183 -19.44 -15.20 1.50
N SER A 184 -18.62 -14.80 0.54
CA SER A 184 -17.25 -14.35 0.77
C SER A 184 -16.97 -13.03 0.02
N PHE A 185 -15.99 -12.27 0.51
CA PHE A 185 -15.46 -11.08 -0.16
C PHE A 185 -14.73 -11.44 -1.46
N TYR A 186 -13.93 -12.51 -1.45
CA TYR A 186 -13.23 -13.01 -2.63
C TYR A 186 -14.21 -13.39 -3.75
N ALA A 187 -15.29 -14.10 -3.40
CA ALA A 187 -16.35 -14.43 -4.37
C ALA A 187 -17.03 -13.17 -4.94
N ALA A 188 -17.18 -12.11 -4.14
CA ALA A 188 -17.74 -10.84 -4.63
C ALA A 188 -16.86 -10.24 -5.73
N GLY A 189 -15.53 -10.27 -5.57
CA GLY A 189 -14.59 -9.83 -6.60
C GLY A 189 -14.77 -10.57 -7.93
N LEU A 190 -14.80 -11.91 -7.88
CA LEU A 190 -15.05 -12.74 -9.07
C LEU A 190 -16.40 -12.47 -9.72
N ALA A 191 -17.45 -12.28 -8.93
CA ALA A 191 -18.79 -11.98 -9.43
C ALA A 191 -18.86 -10.63 -10.13
N LEU A 192 -18.19 -9.62 -9.60
CA LEU A 192 -18.15 -8.28 -10.21
C LEU A 192 -17.39 -8.28 -11.54
N GLU A 193 -16.28 -9.01 -11.65
CA GLU A 193 -15.61 -9.26 -12.92
C GLU A 193 -16.55 -9.95 -13.91
N ALA A 194 -17.16 -11.07 -13.52
CA ALA A 194 -18.07 -11.81 -14.39
C ALA A 194 -19.28 -10.97 -14.86
N LEU A 195 -19.88 -10.16 -13.97
CA LEU A 195 -20.94 -9.22 -14.34
C LEU A 195 -20.45 -8.17 -15.33
N ALA A 196 -19.21 -7.69 -15.18
CA ALA A 196 -18.61 -6.75 -16.11
C ALA A 196 -18.41 -7.38 -17.50
N GLY A 197 -17.97 -8.64 -17.54
CA GLY A 197 -17.85 -9.42 -18.76
C GLY A 197 -19.21 -9.65 -19.44
N VAL A 198 -20.27 -9.95 -18.69
CA VAL A 198 -21.63 -10.09 -19.23
C VAL A 198 -22.10 -8.79 -19.90
N ILE A 199 -21.92 -7.64 -19.23
CA ILE A 199 -22.25 -6.33 -19.82
C ILE A 199 -21.47 -6.11 -21.12
N THR A 200 -20.17 -6.44 -21.13
CA THR A 200 -19.29 -6.29 -22.29
C THR A 200 -19.70 -7.17 -23.47
N LEU A 201 -20.21 -8.37 -23.21
CA LEU A 201 -20.63 -9.34 -24.21
C LEU A 201 -22.10 -9.21 -24.63
N SER A 202 -22.87 -8.34 -23.97
CA SER A 202 -24.28 -8.14 -24.32
C SER A 202 -24.45 -7.40 -25.65
N THR A 203 -25.51 -7.74 -26.38
CA THR A 203 -25.96 -6.99 -27.56
C THR A 203 -27.07 -6.00 -27.24
N THR A 204 -27.77 -6.23 -26.13
CA THR A 204 -28.82 -5.37 -25.58
C THR A 204 -28.31 -4.64 -24.35
N GLU A 205 -28.90 -3.48 -24.07
CA GLU A 205 -28.60 -2.77 -22.83
C GLU A 205 -29.15 -3.57 -21.64
N ILE A 206 -28.26 -3.95 -20.71
CA ILE A 206 -28.64 -4.55 -19.43
C ILE A 206 -29.44 -3.53 -18.63
N ASP A 207 -30.52 -3.97 -17.97
CA ASP A 207 -31.39 -3.10 -17.18
C ASP A 207 -30.59 -2.23 -16.19
N GLN A 208 -30.67 -0.92 -16.36
CA GLN A 208 -29.98 0.06 -15.51
C GLN A 208 -30.39 -0.04 -14.04
N SER A 209 -31.63 -0.48 -13.75
CA SER A 209 -32.08 -0.73 -12.39
C SER A 209 -31.26 -1.84 -11.73
N MET A 210 -30.92 -2.91 -12.47
CA MET A 210 -30.08 -4.01 -11.99
C MET A 210 -28.63 -3.56 -11.78
N ILE A 211 -28.09 -2.75 -12.69
CA ILE A 211 -26.78 -2.13 -12.53
C ILE A 211 -26.76 -1.30 -11.23
N SER A 212 -27.82 -0.54 -10.95
CA SER A 212 -27.97 0.20 -9.70
C SER A 212 -28.04 -0.70 -8.46
N VAL A 213 -28.66 -1.89 -8.54
CA VAL A 213 -28.62 -2.85 -7.43
C VAL A 213 -27.18 -3.32 -7.17
N VAL A 214 -26.44 -3.69 -8.21
CA VAL A 214 -25.03 -4.12 -8.06
C VAL A 214 -24.16 -2.99 -7.47
N LYS A 215 -24.38 -1.73 -7.88
CA LYS A 215 -23.69 -0.58 -7.27
C LYS A 215 -23.98 -0.44 -5.77
N ASN A 216 -25.21 -0.70 -5.35
CA ASN A 216 -25.57 -0.68 -3.93
C ASN A 216 -24.92 -1.85 -3.17
N ASP A 217 -24.84 -3.03 -3.77
CA ASP A 217 -24.15 -4.17 -3.18
C ASP A 217 -22.65 -3.90 -3.03
N ILE A 218 -22.01 -3.24 -4.01
CA ILE A 218 -20.62 -2.78 -3.88
C ILE A 218 -20.50 -1.83 -2.67
N ALA A 219 -21.39 -0.86 -2.52
CA ALA A 219 -21.36 0.02 -1.34
C ALA A 219 -21.47 -0.77 -0.03
N LYS A 220 -22.34 -1.80 0.01
CA LYS A 220 -22.49 -2.71 1.16
C LYS A 220 -21.27 -3.58 1.42
N LEU A 221 -20.62 -4.08 0.37
CA LEU A 221 -19.37 -4.83 0.47
C LEU A 221 -18.32 -4.03 1.24
N PHE A 222 -18.20 -2.73 0.95
CA PHE A 222 -17.27 -1.83 1.65
C PHE A 222 -17.67 -1.53 3.10
N ASP A 223 -18.90 -1.81 3.56
CA ASP A 223 -19.28 -1.71 4.98
C ASP A 223 -18.59 -2.80 5.82
N GLY A 224 -18.16 -3.91 5.19
CA GLY A 224 -17.45 -5.02 5.83
C GLY A 224 -15.92 -4.94 5.77
N ILE A 225 -15.35 -3.81 5.34
CA ILE A 225 -13.89 -3.62 5.25
C ILE A 225 -13.28 -3.51 6.66
N GLU A 226 -12.13 -4.14 6.86
CA GLU A 226 -11.35 -4.07 8.10
C GLU A 226 -10.35 -2.90 8.03
N SER A 227 -9.91 -2.40 9.19
CA SER A 227 -9.06 -1.21 9.29
C SER A 227 -7.97 -1.32 10.35
N TYR A 228 -6.77 -0.82 10.04
CA TYR A 228 -5.74 -0.51 11.03
C TYR A 228 -5.81 0.95 11.47
N ASP A 229 -5.18 1.27 12.60
CA ASP A 229 -5.17 2.62 13.20
C ASP A 229 -4.48 3.69 12.31
N ASP A 230 -3.67 3.29 11.34
CA ASP A 230 -2.99 4.17 10.38
C ASP A 230 -3.84 4.51 9.13
N GLY A 231 -5.10 4.06 9.13
CA GLY A 231 -6.04 4.22 8.03
C GLY A 231 -5.82 3.27 6.85
N THR A 232 -4.98 2.25 7.02
CA THR A 232 -4.88 1.12 6.09
C THR A 232 -6.13 0.28 6.16
N LEU A 233 -6.72 -0.06 5.01
CA LEU A 233 -7.95 -0.83 4.93
C LEU A 233 -7.80 -2.06 4.05
N TYR A 234 -8.46 -3.15 4.41
CA TYR A 234 -8.36 -4.42 3.69
C TYR A 234 -9.62 -5.26 3.87
N PHE A 235 -9.80 -6.23 2.99
CA PHE A 235 -10.83 -7.27 3.14
C PHE A 235 -10.20 -8.54 3.69
N ASP A 236 -10.82 -9.13 4.69
CA ASP A 236 -10.39 -10.39 5.29
C ASP A 236 -11.55 -11.37 5.38
N GLU A 237 -11.27 -12.62 5.05
CA GLU A 237 -12.25 -13.69 5.19
C GLU A 237 -12.16 -14.19 6.64
N LYS A 238 -13.16 -13.88 7.44
CA LYS A 238 -13.26 -14.45 8.79
C LYS A 238 -13.34 -15.97 8.62
N LYS A 239 -12.36 -16.70 9.18
CA LYS A 239 -12.31 -18.17 9.07
C LYS A 239 -13.62 -18.76 9.59
N VAL A 240 -14.42 -19.34 8.70
CA VAL A 240 -15.60 -20.11 9.12
C VAL A 240 -15.45 -21.61 8.88
N ASP A 241 -14.61 -22.06 7.92
CA ASP A 241 -14.35 -23.49 7.76
C ASP A 241 -12.98 -23.83 7.12
N ALA A 242 -12.54 -25.08 7.29
CA ALA A 242 -11.25 -25.63 6.86
C ALA A 242 -11.03 -25.76 5.34
N ARG A 243 -11.87 -25.12 4.51
CA ARG A 243 -11.66 -25.03 3.05
C ARG A 243 -10.82 -23.79 2.76
N GLU A 244 -9.79 -23.97 1.93
CA GLU A 244 -8.79 -22.98 1.46
C GLU A 244 -9.00 -21.56 1.98
N TYR A 245 -8.46 -21.29 3.17
CA TYR A 245 -8.39 -19.93 3.70
C TYR A 245 -7.66 -19.03 2.70
N ARG A 246 -8.35 -17.99 2.23
CA ARG A 246 -7.76 -16.94 1.39
C ARG A 246 -7.31 -15.80 2.30
N GLY A 247 -6.02 -15.51 2.27
CA GLY A 247 -5.45 -14.44 3.07
C GLY A 247 -5.92 -13.04 2.62
N PRO A 248 -5.81 -12.04 3.51
CA PRO A 248 -6.24 -10.66 3.26
C PRO A 248 -5.79 -10.09 1.92
N LEU A 249 -4.56 -10.39 1.49
CA LEU A 249 -4.00 -9.91 0.23
C LEU A 249 -4.79 -10.41 -0.99
N SER A 250 -4.98 -11.73 -1.09
CA SER A 250 -5.72 -12.33 -2.20
C SER A 250 -7.19 -11.91 -2.24
N THR A 251 -7.81 -11.77 -1.06
CA THR A 251 -9.20 -11.33 -0.90
C THR A 251 -9.37 -9.87 -1.32
N THR A 252 -8.52 -8.99 -0.80
CA THR A 252 -8.54 -7.57 -1.16
C THR A 252 -8.23 -7.37 -2.65
N SER A 253 -7.29 -8.13 -3.21
CA SER A 253 -6.96 -8.10 -4.63
C SER A 253 -8.15 -8.47 -5.52
N SER A 254 -8.85 -9.55 -5.18
CA SER A 254 -10.04 -9.97 -5.93
C SER A 254 -11.14 -8.90 -5.92
N VAL A 255 -11.41 -8.28 -4.76
CA VAL A 255 -12.40 -7.19 -4.66
C VAL A 255 -12.00 -5.98 -5.50
N VAL A 256 -10.75 -5.52 -5.40
CA VAL A 256 -10.27 -4.35 -6.16
C VAL A 256 -10.35 -4.58 -7.66
N ARG A 257 -9.94 -5.75 -8.13
CA ARG A 257 -10.02 -6.14 -9.54
C ARG A 257 -11.48 -6.23 -10.03
N GLY A 258 -12.34 -6.88 -9.25
CA GLY A 258 -13.80 -6.93 -9.45
C GLY A 258 -14.44 -5.57 -9.62
N VAL A 259 -14.22 -4.69 -8.65
CA VAL A 259 -14.77 -3.34 -8.63
C VAL A 259 -14.24 -2.50 -9.81
N ALA A 260 -12.95 -2.60 -10.12
CA ALA A 260 -12.33 -1.89 -11.25
C ALA A 260 -12.91 -2.35 -12.60
N ALA A 261 -13.08 -3.66 -12.80
CA ALA A 261 -13.71 -4.22 -14.00
C ALA A 261 -15.14 -3.72 -14.16
N PHE A 262 -15.96 -3.82 -13.09
CA PHE A 262 -17.36 -3.38 -13.13
C PHE A 262 -17.49 -1.85 -13.31
N ALA A 263 -16.62 -1.05 -12.69
CA ALA A 263 -16.57 0.40 -12.89
C ALA A 263 -16.26 0.80 -14.33
N THR A 264 -15.53 -0.03 -15.08
CA THR A 264 -15.14 0.27 -16.46
C THR A 264 -16.33 0.21 -17.41
N VAL A 265 -17.27 -0.70 -17.16
CA VAL A 265 -18.41 -0.97 -18.06
C VAL A 265 -19.73 -0.38 -17.57
N SER A 266 -19.83 -0.02 -16.29
CA SER A 266 -21.02 0.62 -15.74
C SER A 266 -20.99 2.14 -15.98
N SER A 267 -22.16 2.72 -16.27
CA SER A 267 -22.33 4.16 -16.45
C SER A 267 -22.32 4.88 -15.09
N GLY A 268 -21.79 6.10 -15.02
CA GLY A 268 -21.77 6.89 -13.79
C GLY A 268 -20.79 6.39 -12.72
N LYS A 269 -20.84 6.98 -11.52
CA LYS A 269 -19.88 6.69 -10.45
C LYS A 269 -20.34 5.57 -9.54
N LEU A 270 -19.37 4.82 -9.03
CA LEU A 270 -19.60 3.90 -7.91
C LEU A 270 -19.68 4.69 -6.61
N ASN A 271 -20.58 4.29 -5.71
CA ASN A 271 -20.76 4.91 -4.39
C ASN A 271 -19.75 4.35 -3.38
N VAL A 272 -18.46 4.42 -3.71
CA VAL A 272 -17.38 3.99 -2.81
C VAL A 272 -16.72 5.23 -2.19
N PRO A 273 -16.65 5.31 -0.85
CA PRO A 273 -15.97 6.42 -0.19
C PRO A 273 -14.49 6.50 -0.59
N LYS A 274 -14.01 7.71 -0.90
CA LYS A 274 -12.66 7.96 -1.41
C LYS A 274 -11.57 7.64 -0.40
N ASP A 275 -11.84 7.88 0.88
CA ASP A 275 -10.98 7.47 1.99
C ASP A 275 -10.75 5.95 1.98
N LYS A 276 -11.77 5.16 1.63
CA LYS A 276 -11.62 3.71 1.54
C LYS A 276 -10.68 3.29 0.40
N ILE A 277 -10.71 4.01 -0.72
CA ILE A 277 -9.81 3.76 -1.85
C ILE A 277 -8.36 4.04 -1.49
N VAL A 278 -8.09 5.15 -0.78
CA VAL A 278 -6.74 5.44 -0.27
C VAL A 278 -6.31 4.41 0.77
N GLY A 279 -7.22 3.96 1.63
CA GLY A 279 -6.95 2.91 2.62
C GLY A 279 -6.56 1.57 1.99
N LEU A 280 -7.22 1.17 0.90
CA LEU A 280 -6.87 -0.01 0.10
C LEU A 280 -5.49 0.14 -0.55
N ALA A 281 -5.19 1.32 -1.10
CA ALA A 281 -3.88 1.61 -1.68
C ALA A 281 -2.77 1.49 -0.61
N LYS A 282 -2.99 2.05 0.58
CA LYS A 282 -2.08 1.91 1.72
C LYS A 282 -1.84 0.45 2.09
N PHE A 283 -2.88 -0.40 2.03
CA PHE A 283 -2.73 -1.82 2.34
C PHE A 283 -1.76 -2.51 1.39
N PHE A 284 -1.93 -2.34 0.08
CA PHE A 284 -1.00 -2.93 -0.88
C PHE A 284 0.41 -2.36 -0.78
N LEU A 285 0.54 -1.04 -0.60
CA LEU A 285 1.86 -0.39 -0.49
C LEU A 285 2.59 -0.75 0.82
N GLY A 286 1.84 -0.91 1.93
CA GLY A 286 2.37 -1.25 3.24
C GLY A 286 2.97 -2.65 3.35
N ILE A 287 2.68 -3.54 2.39
CA ILE A 287 3.28 -4.89 2.32
C ILE A 287 4.78 -4.81 1.99
N GLY A 288 5.22 -3.76 1.28
CA GLY A 288 6.57 -3.70 0.72
C GLY A 288 6.74 -4.76 -0.37
N ILE A 289 7.87 -5.47 -0.40
CA ILE A 289 8.10 -6.58 -1.33
C ILE A 289 7.51 -7.86 -0.71
N PRO A 290 6.48 -8.49 -1.31
CA PRO A 290 5.86 -9.70 -0.77
C PRO A 290 6.82 -10.89 -0.79
N GLY A 291 6.58 -11.89 0.06
CA GLY A 291 7.47 -13.06 0.19
C GLY A 291 7.27 -14.17 -0.84
N SER A 292 6.28 -14.05 -1.73
CA SER A 292 5.96 -15.06 -2.74
C SER A 292 5.59 -14.43 -4.08
N SER A 293 5.83 -15.15 -5.18
CA SER A 293 5.47 -14.72 -6.53
C SER A 293 3.97 -14.46 -6.69
N LYS A 294 3.13 -15.30 -6.06
CA LYS A 294 1.68 -15.16 -6.09
C LYS A 294 1.20 -13.91 -5.36
N ASP A 295 1.79 -13.62 -4.19
CA ASP A 295 1.49 -12.40 -3.44
C ASP A 295 1.97 -11.15 -4.17
N LEU A 296 3.14 -11.21 -4.83
CA LEU A 296 3.64 -10.15 -5.69
C LEU A 296 2.67 -9.86 -6.85
N PHE A 297 2.17 -10.90 -7.53
CA PHE A 297 1.14 -10.73 -8.56
C PHE A 297 -0.11 -10.05 -8.02
N TYR A 298 -0.66 -10.54 -6.89
CA TYR A 298 -1.85 -9.93 -6.29
C TYR A 298 -1.64 -8.46 -5.94
N GLN A 299 -0.47 -8.11 -5.40
CA GLN A 299 -0.15 -6.73 -5.06
C GLN A 299 -0.07 -5.86 -6.33
N ILE A 300 0.76 -6.25 -7.31
CA ILE A 300 1.05 -5.45 -8.49
C ILE A 300 -0.17 -5.29 -9.40
N ASP A 301 -0.95 -6.36 -9.61
CA ASP A 301 -2.18 -6.30 -10.41
C ASP A 301 -3.24 -5.39 -9.76
N SER A 302 -3.38 -5.45 -8.44
CA SER A 302 -4.33 -4.59 -7.70
C SER A 302 -3.91 -3.13 -7.70
N LEU A 303 -2.61 -2.85 -7.51
CA LEU A 303 -2.08 -1.50 -7.63
C LEU A 303 -2.27 -0.96 -9.05
N SER A 304 -2.10 -1.79 -10.08
CA SER A 304 -2.38 -1.40 -11.49
C SER A 304 -3.85 -1.01 -11.68
N CYS A 305 -4.77 -1.74 -11.05
CA CYS A 305 -6.18 -1.37 -11.04
C CYS A 305 -6.43 -0.04 -10.29
N LEU A 306 -5.64 0.31 -9.27
CA LEU A 306 -5.78 1.57 -8.54
C LEU A 306 -5.12 2.76 -9.26
N GLU A 307 -4.09 2.54 -10.07
CA GLU A 307 -3.37 3.57 -10.80
C GLU A 307 -4.24 4.27 -11.86
N ASN A 308 -5.08 3.50 -12.55
CA ASN A 308 -5.93 4.02 -13.61
C ASN A 308 -7.32 3.36 -13.56
N ASN A 309 -8.29 4.05 -12.94
CA ASN A 309 -9.65 3.54 -12.83
C ASN A 309 -10.71 4.64 -12.93
N ARG A 310 -11.96 4.21 -13.10
CA ARG A 310 -13.13 5.09 -13.26
C ARG A 310 -13.84 5.48 -11.96
N PHE A 311 -13.44 4.92 -10.81
CA PHE A 311 -14.10 5.22 -9.53
C PHE A 311 -13.35 6.28 -8.72
N ALA A 312 -12.07 6.06 -8.41
CA ALA A 312 -11.14 7.06 -7.90
C ALA A 312 -9.67 6.58 -7.94
N VAL A 313 -8.76 7.42 -8.40
CA VAL A 313 -7.30 7.21 -8.33
C VAL A 313 -6.78 7.72 -6.98
N PRO A 314 -6.20 6.86 -6.11
CA PRO A 314 -5.69 7.28 -4.82
C PRO A 314 -4.40 8.09 -4.96
N LEU A 315 -4.35 9.23 -4.26
CA LEU A 315 -3.14 10.03 -4.10
C LEU A 315 -2.45 9.67 -2.79
N ILE A 316 -1.18 9.30 -2.89
CA ILE A 316 -0.31 8.85 -1.80
C ILE A 316 0.58 10.01 -1.40
N LEU A 317 0.37 10.49 -0.17
CA LEU A 317 1.29 11.42 0.47
C LEU A 317 2.40 10.60 1.14
N SER A 318 3.64 10.81 0.71
CA SER A 318 4.84 10.17 1.25
C SER A 318 5.78 11.18 1.88
N LEU A 319 6.51 10.74 2.90
CA LEU A 319 7.50 11.53 3.63
C LEU A 319 8.86 10.83 3.50
N PRO A 320 9.72 11.26 2.56
CA PRO A 320 11.02 10.61 2.31
C PRO A 320 11.96 10.62 3.52
N GLU A 321 11.88 11.66 4.36
CA GLU A 321 12.72 11.81 5.55
C GLU A 321 11.85 11.90 6.81
N THR A 322 11.96 10.90 7.68
CA THR A 322 11.24 10.83 8.96
C THR A 322 12.07 11.31 10.15
N VAL A 323 13.37 11.53 9.96
CA VAL A 323 14.29 12.08 10.96
C VAL A 323 14.74 13.46 10.50
N LEU A 324 14.43 14.48 11.31
CA LEU A 324 14.69 15.88 10.97
C LEU A 324 15.58 16.52 12.04
N SER A 325 16.53 17.34 11.65
CA SER A 325 17.39 18.10 12.56
C SER A 325 16.88 19.53 12.73
N ALA A 326 16.44 19.87 13.94
CA ALA A 326 16.09 21.23 14.33
C ALA A 326 17.30 22.17 14.27
N THR A 327 18.51 21.67 14.56
CA THR A 327 19.73 22.50 14.55
C THR A 327 20.25 22.76 13.14
N SER A 328 20.13 21.78 12.24
CA SER A 328 20.46 21.92 10.82
C SER A 328 19.40 22.68 10.02
N LYS A 329 18.23 22.92 10.65
CA LYS A 329 17.06 23.58 10.03
C LYS A 329 16.54 22.79 8.83
N ASP A 330 16.40 21.48 9.02
CA ASP A 330 15.87 20.60 7.98
C ASP A 330 14.42 21.00 7.63
N GLN A 331 14.01 20.65 6.42
CA GLN A 331 12.66 20.91 5.95
C GLN A 331 11.84 19.63 5.98
N ILE A 332 10.59 19.74 6.44
CA ILE A 332 9.59 18.72 6.19
C ILE A 332 9.31 18.75 4.69
N LYS A 333 9.65 17.67 3.97
CA LYS A 333 9.39 17.52 2.54
C LYS A 333 8.44 16.37 2.32
N VAL A 334 7.29 16.63 1.71
CA VAL A 334 6.32 15.59 1.34
C VAL A 334 6.14 15.55 -0.17
N LYS A 335 5.87 14.36 -0.69
CA LYS A 335 5.51 14.15 -2.09
C LYS A 335 4.10 13.61 -2.18
N VAL A 336 3.35 14.04 -3.18
CA VAL A 336 2.01 13.52 -3.47
C VAL A 336 2.03 12.95 -4.89
N THR A 337 1.84 11.64 -4.99
CA THR A 337 1.90 10.90 -6.26
C THR A 337 0.82 9.82 -6.27
N THR A 338 0.67 9.12 -7.39
CA THR A 338 -0.13 7.89 -7.45
C THR A 338 0.63 6.70 -6.83
N VAL A 339 0.07 5.49 -6.90
CA VAL A 339 0.65 4.28 -6.30
C VAL A 339 1.91 3.79 -7.02
N PHE A 340 2.07 4.10 -8.31
CA PHE A 340 3.32 3.87 -9.06
C PHE A 340 4.24 5.09 -9.12
N GLY A 341 3.89 6.18 -8.42
CA GLY A 341 4.73 7.38 -8.36
C GLY A 341 4.49 8.37 -9.49
N SER A 342 3.41 8.23 -10.26
CA SER A 342 3.03 9.22 -11.29
C SER A 342 2.73 10.58 -10.64
N PRO A 343 3.04 11.71 -11.31
CA PRO A 343 2.77 13.04 -10.78
C PRO A 343 1.28 13.26 -10.47
N SER A 344 1.00 13.94 -9.37
CA SER A 344 -0.36 14.35 -9.02
C SER A 344 -0.82 15.57 -9.83
N PRO A 345 -2.13 15.77 -9.99
CA PRO A 345 -2.67 17.03 -10.52
C PRO A 345 -2.35 18.22 -9.59
N PRO A 346 -2.51 19.47 -10.06
CA PRO A 346 -2.30 20.67 -9.25
C PRO A 346 -3.08 20.62 -7.92
N LEU A 347 -2.35 20.76 -6.82
CA LEU A 347 -2.87 20.63 -5.46
C LEU A 347 -2.09 21.46 -4.44
N THR A 348 -2.69 21.64 -3.27
CA THR A 348 -2.08 22.24 -2.08
C THR A 348 -2.00 21.20 -0.98
N VAL A 349 -0.87 21.14 -0.29
CA VAL A 349 -0.70 20.33 0.92
C VAL A 349 -0.66 21.25 2.14
N LYS A 350 -1.46 20.93 3.16
CA LYS A 350 -1.50 21.63 4.44
C LYS A 350 -1.05 20.72 5.56
N LEU A 351 -0.18 21.20 6.43
CA LEU A 351 0.08 20.62 7.74
C LEU A 351 -0.97 21.19 8.71
N VAL A 352 -1.98 20.39 9.02
CA VAL A 352 -3.12 20.85 9.83
C VAL A 352 -2.88 20.69 11.32
N ARG A 353 -2.10 19.68 11.74
CA ARG A 353 -1.78 19.43 13.16
C ARG A 353 -0.38 18.87 13.32
N VAL A 354 0.23 19.20 14.46
CA VAL A 354 1.46 18.60 14.96
C VAL A 354 1.20 18.17 16.40
N LEU A 355 1.34 16.88 16.67
CA LEU A 355 1.06 16.26 17.96
C LEU A 355 2.37 15.71 18.52
N ASN A 356 2.75 16.09 19.75
CA ASN A 356 3.87 15.45 20.42
C ASN A 356 3.42 14.07 20.93
N SER A 357 4.16 13.02 20.59
CA SER A 357 3.79 11.64 20.92
C SER A 357 3.82 11.35 22.43
N ASP A 358 4.55 12.13 23.23
CA ASP A 358 4.76 11.91 24.66
C ASP A 358 3.86 12.78 25.56
N SER A 359 3.08 13.71 25.00
CA SER A 359 2.22 14.62 25.77
C SER A 359 0.76 14.60 25.29
N LYS A 360 -0.19 14.61 26.23
CA LYS A 360 -1.64 14.69 25.95
C LYS A 360 -2.15 16.10 25.60
N ASP A 361 -1.28 17.10 25.48
CA ASP A 361 -1.69 18.50 25.36
C ASP A 361 -1.55 19.10 23.94
N ILE A 362 -2.54 19.95 23.65
CA ILE A 362 -2.75 21.00 22.62
C ILE A 362 -1.91 20.89 21.33
N PRO A 363 -2.54 20.81 20.12
CA PRO A 363 -1.84 20.82 18.84
C PRO A 363 -0.81 21.96 18.79
N ALA A 364 0.43 21.65 18.45
CA ALA A 364 1.51 22.64 18.44
C ALA A 364 1.32 23.73 17.35
N LEU A 365 0.31 23.60 16.48
CA LEU A 365 0.00 24.59 15.44
C LEU A 365 -1.39 24.38 14.80
N GLU A 366 -2.04 25.46 14.36
CA GLU A 366 -3.16 25.44 13.40
C GLU A 366 -2.65 25.74 11.97
N GLY A 367 -2.83 24.78 11.05
CA GLY A 367 -2.85 24.94 9.58
C GLY A 367 -1.75 25.77 8.90
N LYS A 368 -0.65 25.14 8.47
CA LYS A 368 0.34 25.75 7.55
C LYS A 368 0.33 25.11 6.18
N GLU A 369 0.33 25.94 5.14
CA GLU A 369 0.50 25.47 3.76
C GLU A 369 1.97 25.21 3.45
N LEU A 370 2.25 24.10 2.78
CA LEU A 370 3.61 23.75 2.33
C LEU A 370 3.87 24.39 0.96
N LYS A 371 5.11 24.87 0.75
CA LYS A 371 5.52 25.49 -0.50
C LYS A 371 5.84 24.41 -1.54
N PHE A 372 5.20 24.47 -2.69
CA PHE A 372 5.52 23.57 -3.80
C PHE A 372 6.83 23.99 -4.48
N ASP A 373 7.70 23.02 -4.72
CA ASP A 373 8.91 23.13 -5.51
C ASP A 373 8.77 22.30 -6.79
N SER A 374 8.75 22.98 -7.93
CA SER A 374 8.58 22.36 -9.25
C SER A 374 9.78 21.52 -9.69
N GLU A 375 11.00 21.81 -9.21
CA GLU A 375 12.20 21.06 -9.60
C GLU A 375 12.20 19.68 -8.94
N SER A 376 11.87 19.61 -7.66
CA SER A 376 11.82 18.36 -6.90
C SER A 376 10.45 17.67 -6.90
N SER A 377 9.43 18.33 -7.46
CA SER A 377 8.02 17.91 -7.39
C SER A 377 7.59 17.57 -5.96
N SER A 378 8.00 18.42 -5.00
CA SER A 378 7.75 18.20 -3.57
C SER A 378 7.19 19.44 -2.90
N HIS A 379 6.49 19.23 -1.78
CA HIS A 379 5.97 20.28 -0.93
C HIS A 379 6.81 20.37 0.33
N SER A 380 7.33 21.56 0.64
CA SER A 380 8.25 21.76 1.75
C SER A 380 7.77 22.78 2.78
N LEU A 381 8.13 22.55 4.04
CA LEU A 381 7.96 23.49 5.15
C LEU A 381 9.17 23.44 6.07
N ASP A 382 9.68 24.62 6.41
CA ASP A 382 10.78 24.75 7.37
C ASP A 382 10.30 24.36 8.77
N ILE A 383 11.00 23.40 9.39
CA ILE A 383 10.68 22.88 10.71
C ILE A 383 10.81 23.95 11.80
N THR A 384 11.72 24.91 11.63
CA THR A 384 11.92 26.00 12.60
C THR A 384 10.67 26.87 12.73
N SER A 385 9.86 26.93 11.67
CA SER A 385 8.61 27.66 11.68
C SER A 385 7.56 27.02 12.61
N LEU A 386 7.72 25.74 12.97
CA LEU A 386 6.78 25.00 13.82
C LEU A 386 7.06 25.17 15.32
N ASN A 387 8.20 25.76 15.70
CA ASN A 387 8.62 25.88 17.09
C ASN A 387 8.56 24.55 17.87
N VAL A 388 8.88 23.45 17.18
CA VAL A 388 8.96 22.11 17.77
C VAL A 388 10.35 21.85 18.31
N ASP A 389 10.41 21.21 19.47
CA ASP A 389 11.67 20.82 20.10
C ASP A 389 12.09 19.40 19.69
N VAL A 390 13.25 18.93 20.18
CA VAL A 390 13.65 17.52 20.04
C VAL A 390 12.60 16.58 20.64
N GLY A 391 12.24 15.53 19.91
CA GLY A 391 11.18 14.61 20.34
C GLY A 391 10.54 13.84 19.19
N LYS A 392 9.52 13.04 19.53
CA LYS A 392 8.71 12.29 18.56
C LYS A 392 7.40 13.06 18.31
N TYR A 393 7.05 13.21 17.05
CA TYR A 393 5.85 13.93 16.65
C TYR A 393 5.03 13.14 15.65
N SER A 394 3.73 13.36 15.70
CA SER A 394 2.80 12.97 14.65
C SER A 394 2.33 14.20 13.88
N LEU A 395 2.64 14.23 12.59
CA LEU A 395 2.24 15.26 11.65
C LEU A 395 0.95 14.82 10.95
N VAL A 396 -0.05 15.70 10.92
CA VAL A 396 -1.30 15.45 10.19
C VAL A 396 -1.38 16.40 9.01
N PHE A 397 -1.44 15.84 7.81
CA PHE A 397 -1.55 16.57 6.56
C PHE A 397 -2.95 16.47 5.95
N GLU A 398 -3.31 17.46 5.14
CA GLU A 398 -4.50 17.49 4.31
C GLU A 398 -4.10 17.88 2.87
N ILE A 399 -4.69 17.21 1.88
CA ILE A 399 -4.46 17.47 0.46
C ILE A 399 -5.73 18.11 -0.12
N LEU A 400 -5.57 19.28 -0.73
CA LEU A 400 -6.64 20.03 -1.39
C LEU A 400 -6.34 20.15 -2.89
N LEU A 401 -7.19 19.54 -3.71
CA LEU A 401 -7.11 19.65 -5.17
C LEU A 401 -7.58 21.04 -5.61
N HIS A 402 -6.87 21.66 -6.55
CA HIS A 402 -7.21 23.00 -7.03
C HIS A 402 -8.50 23.02 -7.86
N GLU A 403 -8.73 21.96 -8.63
CA GLU A 403 -9.86 21.87 -9.55
C GLU A 403 -10.89 20.83 -9.09
N SER A 404 -12.17 21.20 -9.18
CA SER A 404 -13.29 20.33 -8.82
C SER A 404 -13.41 19.10 -9.74
N GLU A 405 -12.93 19.18 -10.98
CA GLU A 405 -12.88 18.05 -11.91
C GLU A 405 -11.90 16.97 -11.43
N HIS A 406 -10.73 17.37 -10.93
CA HIS A 406 -9.78 16.43 -10.34
C HIS A 406 -10.32 15.77 -9.09
N ALA A 407 -11.15 16.48 -8.31
CA ALA A 407 -11.82 15.88 -7.16
C ALA A 407 -12.77 14.75 -7.59
N ASN A 408 -13.27 14.71 -8.82
CA ASN A 408 -14.11 13.62 -9.30
C ASN A 408 -13.31 12.36 -9.70
N ILE A 409 -12.02 12.51 -9.97
CA ILE A 409 -11.13 11.47 -10.46
C ILE A 409 -10.21 10.95 -9.35
N HIS A 410 -9.77 11.82 -8.45
CA HIS A 410 -8.75 11.51 -7.45
C HIS A 410 -9.33 11.41 -6.03
N ALA A 411 -8.73 10.53 -5.23
CA ALA A 411 -9.01 10.35 -3.82
C ALA A 411 -7.80 10.79 -2.97
N THR A 412 -8.02 11.73 -2.06
CA THR A 412 -6.96 12.29 -1.20
C THR A 412 -6.90 11.67 0.20
N GLY A 413 -7.93 10.90 0.60
CA GLY A 413 -7.97 10.24 1.91
C GLY A 413 -8.33 11.16 3.09
N GLY A 414 -8.60 12.44 2.84
CA GLY A 414 -8.86 13.42 3.89
C GLY A 414 -7.58 13.79 4.64
N HIS A 415 -7.35 13.16 5.80
CA HIS A 415 -6.17 13.42 6.63
C HIS A 415 -5.15 12.28 6.55
N ALA A 416 -3.89 12.63 6.32
CA ALA A 416 -2.77 11.70 6.37
C ALA A 416 -1.94 11.96 7.63
N GLN A 417 -1.80 10.94 8.47
CA GLN A 417 -1.00 11.02 9.70
C GLN A 417 0.35 10.30 9.51
N MET A 418 1.44 10.96 9.88
CA MET A 418 2.81 10.45 9.74
C MET A 418 3.60 10.70 11.01
N GLN A 419 4.58 9.84 11.31
CA GLN A 419 5.47 9.98 12.46
C GLN A 419 6.82 10.53 12.03
N VAL A 420 7.35 11.48 12.81
CA VAL A 420 8.68 12.04 12.63
C VAL A 420 9.44 12.12 13.95
N VAL A 421 10.76 12.04 13.88
CA VAL A 421 11.67 12.25 14.99
C VAL A 421 12.46 13.53 14.74
N VAL A 422 12.33 14.48 15.65
CA VAL A 422 13.09 15.73 15.62
C VAL A 422 14.31 15.58 16.52
N THR A 423 15.47 15.82 15.94
CA THR A 423 16.79 15.72 16.57
C THR A 423 17.46 17.09 16.62
N GLY A 424 18.52 17.24 17.40
CA GLY A 424 19.26 18.49 17.48
C GLY A 424 20.40 18.41 18.48
N PHE A 425 21.30 19.40 18.43
CA PHE A 425 22.40 19.48 19.38
C PHE A 425 21.88 19.87 20.76
N ILE A 426 22.12 18.99 21.73
CA ILE A 426 21.86 19.25 23.14
C ILE A 426 23.03 20.05 23.70
N LYS A 427 22.74 21.24 24.23
CA LYS A 427 23.74 22.09 24.86
C LYS A 427 23.91 21.68 26.32
N ILE A 428 25.16 21.53 26.77
CA ILE A 428 25.48 21.43 28.19
C ILE A 428 25.63 22.85 28.75
N ASP A 429 24.93 23.16 29.83
CA ASP A 429 24.92 24.47 30.44
C ASP A 429 24.92 24.36 31.98
N GLY A 430 25.31 25.43 32.67
CA GLY A 430 25.31 25.47 34.13
C GLY A 430 26.16 24.39 34.77
N ALA A 431 27.30 24.05 34.16
CA ALA A 431 28.23 23.07 34.71
C ALA A 431 28.91 23.62 35.97
N GLU A 432 28.91 22.82 37.02
CA GLU A 432 29.40 23.18 38.34
C GLU A 432 30.01 21.96 39.02
N ILE A 433 31.14 22.16 39.66
CA ILE A 433 31.79 21.18 40.52
C ILE A 433 31.73 21.68 41.97
N ALA A 434 31.28 20.82 42.88
CA ALA A 434 31.07 21.18 44.27
C ALA A 434 31.58 20.10 45.23
N VAL A 435 31.99 20.54 46.42
CA VAL A 435 32.30 19.69 47.56
C VAL A 435 31.08 19.71 48.50
N LEU A 436 30.49 18.54 48.71
CA LEU A 436 29.31 18.31 49.53
C LEU A 436 29.72 17.75 50.90
N ASP A 437 29.09 18.24 51.96
CA ASP A 437 29.17 17.65 53.29
C ASP A 437 27.85 16.94 53.61
N THR A 438 27.88 15.96 54.52
CA THR A 438 26.69 15.20 54.92
C THR A 438 25.64 16.07 55.61
N ASP A 439 26.05 17.19 56.21
CA ASP A 439 25.19 18.09 57.00
C ASP A 439 24.80 19.39 56.28
N VAL A 440 25.42 19.72 55.14
CA VAL A 440 25.21 20.98 54.37
C VAL A 440 25.20 20.69 52.86
N GLU A 441 24.25 21.25 52.10
CA GLU A 441 24.09 21.00 50.66
C GLU A 441 25.31 21.37 49.80
N SER A 442 26.20 22.27 50.23
CA SER A 442 27.45 22.64 49.53
C SER A 442 28.38 23.42 50.47
N VAL A 443 29.68 23.06 50.51
CA VAL A 443 30.71 23.79 51.29
C VAL A 443 31.58 24.66 50.39
N GLU A 444 31.91 24.18 49.19
CA GLU A 444 32.62 24.92 48.15
C GLU A 444 32.04 24.53 46.79
N SER A 445 31.84 25.51 45.90
CA SER A 445 31.49 25.22 44.51
C SER A 445 32.15 26.17 43.50
N LYS A 446 32.42 25.65 42.31
CA LYS A 446 33.05 26.36 41.19
C LYS A 446 32.26 26.08 39.92
N LYS A 447 31.93 27.14 39.17
CA LYS A 447 31.38 27.01 37.83
C LYS A 447 32.46 26.56 36.85
N LEU A 448 32.06 25.76 35.87
CA LEU A 448 32.90 25.23 34.81
C LEU A 448 32.41 25.75 33.46
N ASP A 449 33.35 26.16 32.61
CA ASP A 449 33.09 26.37 31.19
C ASP A 449 33.57 25.15 30.40
N LEU A 450 32.66 24.22 30.14
CA LEU A 450 32.98 22.98 29.43
C LEU A 450 33.41 23.19 27.96
N SER A 451 33.36 24.42 27.45
CA SER A 451 33.82 24.76 26.10
C SER A 451 35.33 25.04 26.05
N ASN A 452 35.97 25.24 27.20
CA ASN A 452 37.36 25.67 27.34
C ASN A 452 38.10 24.83 28.39
N GLU A 453 39.43 24.97 28.44
CA GLU A 453 40.20 24.44 29.56
C GLU A 453 39.84 25.18 30.86
N ASN A 454 39.57 24.40 31.92
CA ASN A 454 39.29 24.94 33.25
C ASN A 454 40.44 24.57 34.19
N ASP A 455 41.02 25.56 34.86
CA ASP A 455 41.91 25.34 36.00
C ASP A 455 41.18 25.74 37.28
N VAL A 456 40.73 24.73 38.04
CA VAL A 456 39.95 24.90 39.26
C VAL A 456 40.52 24.02 40.36
N SER A 457 40.82 24.64 41.50
CA SER A 457 41.27 23.98 42.73
C SER A 457 40.13 23.93 43.75
N LEU A 458 39.96 22.77 44.38
CA LEU A 458 38.95 22.50 45.42
C LEU A 458 39.62 21.79 46.59
N SER A 459 39.19 22.09 47.81
CA SER A 459 39.65 21.38 49.01
C SER A 459 38.56 20.48 49.59
N ALA A 460 38.87 19.22 49.84
CA ALA A 460 37.94 18.26 50.42
C ALA A 460 38.63 17.37 51.46
N ASN A 461 37.89 16.99 52.51
CA ASN A 461 38.34 15.99 53.49
C ASN A 461 37.71 14.61 53.24
N HIS A 462 38.04 13.62 54.07
CA HIS A 462 37.60 12.23 53.91
C HIS A 462 36.10 11.97 54.13
N LEU A 463 35.35 12.94 54.66
CA LEU A 463 33.91 12.85 54.87
C LEU A 463 33.11 13.52 53.74
N GLN A 464 33.77 14.32 52.90
CA GLN A 464 33.12 15.13 51.88
C GLN A 464 33.10 14.43 50.52
N LYS A 465 32.06 14.70 49.72
CA LYS A 465 31.87 14.12 48.38
C LYS A 465 32.02 15.18 47.31
N LEU A 466 32.65 14.82 46.20
CA LEU A 466 32.69 15.64 45.00
C LEU A 466 31.43 15.41 44.17
N ARG A 467 30.76 16.49 43.75
CA ARG A 467 29.63 16.45 42.83
C ARG A 467 29.93 17.31 41.61
N LEU A 468 29.82 16.70 40.43
CA LEU A 468 29.70 17.42 39.18
C LEU A 468 28.22 17.47 38.79
N SER A 469 27.70 18.66 38.53
CA SER A 469 26.34 18.85 38.00
C SER A 469 26.36 19.75 36.79
N PHE A 470 25.45 19.49 35.86
CA PHE A 470 25.22 20.30 34.69
C PHE A 470 23.76 20.13 34.27
N GLN A 471 23.26 21.05 33.47
CA GLN A 471 21.96 20.98 32.83
C GLN A 471 22.15 20.68 31.35
N LEU A 472 21.28 19.84 30.83
CA LEU A 472 21.16 19.63 29.40
C LEU A 472 20.01 20.49 28.90
N LYS A 473 20.25 21.24 27.83
CA LYS A 473 19.25 22.11 27.20
C LYS A 473 19.06 21.71 25.75
N THR A 474 17.81 21.65 25.33
CA THR A 474 17.43 21.40 23.94
C THR A 474 17.73 22.61 23.05
N PRO A 475 17.61 22.51 21.71
CA PRO A 475 17.77 23.65 20.80
C PRO A 475 16.83 24.84 21.10
N LEU A 476 15.63 24.59 21.66
CA LEU A 476 14.73 25.65 22.10
C LEU A 476 15.02 26.17 23.52
N GLY A 477 16.04 25.62 24.19
CA GLY A 477 16.47 26.04 25.52
C GLY A 477 15.73 25.37 26.68
N HIS A 478 14.86 24.40 26.41
CA HIS A 478 14.15 23.64 27.45
C HIS A 478 15.09 22.65 28.15
N ALA A 479 14.82 22.35 29.43
CA ALA A 479 15.59 21.36 30.17
C ALA A 479 15.37 19.95 29.58
N PHE A 480 16.45 19.32 29.13
CA PHE A 480 16.43 17.98 28.57
C PHE A 480 16.77 16.95 29.65
N LYS A 481 15.93 15.93 29.80
CA LYS A 481 16.20 14.77 30.65
C LYS A 481 16.44 13.56 29.76
N PRO A 482 17.68 13.08 29.62
CA PRO A 482 17.96 11.89 28.82
C PRO A 482 17.28 10.69 29.47
N HIS A 483 16.67 9.84 28.65
CA HIS A 483 16.22 8.53 29.12
C HIS A 483 17.44 7.64 29.30
N GLN A 484 17.85 7.39 30.55
CA GLN A 484 18.88 6.41 30.85
C GLN A 484 18.21 5.03 30.95
N VAL A 485 18.48 4.18 29.98
CA VAL A 485 18.25 2.73 30.13
C VAL A 485 19.52 2.20 30.78
N CYS A 486 19.42 1.78 32.05
CA CYS A 486 20.52 1.12 32.77
C CYS A 486 20.59 -0.37 32.42
#